data_AF-A0AAW7YKR5-F1
#
_entry.id   AF-A0AAW7YKR5-F1
#
_cell.length_a   1.000
_cell.length_b   1.000
_cell.length_c   1.000
_cell.angle_alpha   90.00
_cell.angle_beta   90.00
_cell.angle_gamma   90.00
#
_symmetry.space_group_name_H-M   'P 1'
#
loop_
_entity.id
_entity.type
_entity.pdbx_description
1 polymer ?
#
loop_
_entity_poly.entity_id
_entity_poly.type
_entity_poly.pdbx_seq_one_letter_code
_entity_poly.pdbx_strand_id
1 'polypeptide(L)'
;MKNFVVITQPIKDQTKGLTNYLSYLVSTKHKNHRDKTRIVPIHSTIKKLLNHCIGQITERNLERKKAKKGGRDISSYAQSFVFSLPPDIYLNDEQWKQVAMSVFCDLASYLNLPKTTLSKSCFINLHDQENQHINLVVSKVIDGTVCKDIQKKAVLSLLKQSFNAAVLKTTNINHLTYKTKTSRAKRYTNSFYQENKEIINALDTNNYEIEPLKVSGAAEQPYLKRDHKRTYTRTYQ
;
A
#
# COMPACT_ATOMS: atom_id res chain seq x y z
N MET A 1 0.24 15.02 9.50
CA MET A 1 1.06 13.97 8.82
C MET A 1 1.45 14.45 7.40
N LYS A 2 2.55 13.96 6.77
CA LYS A 2 2.95 14.45 5.42
C LYS A 2 1.99 14.01 4.30
N ASN A 3 1.48 12.78 4.33
CA ASN A 3 0.48 12.26 3.39
C ASN A 3 -0.27 11.11 4.05
N PHE A 4 -1.50 10.82 3.62
CA PHE A 4 -2.11 9.51 3.87
C PHE A 4 -1.30 8.39 3.20
N VAL A 5 -1.54 7.15 3.63
CA VAL A 5 -0.69 6.01 3.27
C VAL A 5 -1.00 5.56 1.85
N VAL A 6 0.03 5.57 1.00
CA VAL A 6 0.01 4.92 -0.31
C VAL A 6 1.22 4.00 -0.42
N ILE A 7 0.96 2.71 -0.62
CA ILE A 7 1.96 1.66 -0.79
C ILE A 7 1.89 1.15 -2.22
N THR A 8 3.04 0.83 -2.80
CA THR A 8 3.11 0.27 -4.16
C THR A 8 4.02 -0.94 -4.23
N GLN A 9 3.62 -1.97 -4.97
CA GLN A 9 4.43 -3.16 -5.18
C GLN A 9 4.24 -3.73 -6.60
N PRO A 10 5.33 -4.13 -7.28
CA PRO A 10 5.22 -4.88 -8.52
C PRO A 10 4.69 -6.29 -8.22
N ILE A 11 3.71 -6.74 -9.01
CA ILE A 11 3.19 -8.11 -8.92
C ILE A 11 4.09 -9.01 -9.76
N LYS A 12 5.00 -9.71 -9.09
CA LYS A 12 6.00 -10.63 -9.68
C LYS A 12 5.37 -11.97 -10.06
N ASP A 13 6.19 -12.91 -10.54
CA ASP A 13 5.79 -14.28 -10.88
C ASP A 13 4.73 -14.38 -11.98
N GLN A 14 4.74 -13.40 -12.88
CA GLN A 14 3.99 -13.42 -14.15
C GLN A 14 2.50 -13.76 -13.93
N THR A 15 1.94 -14.67 -14.74
CA THR A 15 0.54 -15.11 -14.64
C THR A 15 0.18 -15.68 -13.27
N LYS A 16 1.08 -16.48 -12.68
CA LYS A 16 0.85 -17.12 -11.38
C LYS A 16 0.70 -16.07 -10.29
N GLY A 17 1.65 -15.14 -10.18
CA GLY A 17 1.60 -14.09 -9.17
C GLY A 17 0.43 -13.13 -9.37
N LEU A 18 0.11 -12.77 -10.61
CA LEU A 18 -1.07 -11.94 -10.91
C LEU A 18 -2.38 -12.62 -10.49
N THR A 19 -2.55 -13.90 -10.85
CA THR A 19 -3.74 -14.68 -10.51
C THR A 19 -3.89 -14.83 -9.00
N ASN A 20 -2.80 -15.19 -8.31
CA ASN A 20 -2.80 -15.35 -6.86
C ASN A 20 -3.15 -14.04 -6.15
N TYR A 21 -2.55 -12.92 -6.56
CA TYR A 21 -2.78 -11.62 -5.95
C TYR A 21 -4.22 -11.13 -6.18
N LEU A 22 -4.72 -11.19 -7.41
CA LEU A 22 -6.10 -10.78 -7.70
C LEU A 22 -7.13 -11.67 -7.00
N SER A 23 -6.87 -12.98 -6.93
CA SER A 23 -7.74 -13.92 -6.19
C SER A 23 -7.76 -13.61 -4.69
N TYR A 24 -6.60 -13.26 -4.11
CA TYR A 24 -6.51 -12.79 -2.73
C TYR A 24 -7.41 -11.57 -2.52
N LEU A 25 -7.32 -10.55 -3.39
CA LEU A 25 -8.07 -9.29 -3.24
C LEU A 25 -9.58 -9.48 -3.20
N VAL A 26 -10.13 -10.54 -3.79
CA VAL A 26 -11.58 -10.82 -3.79
C VAL A 26 -11.99 -12.00 -2.90
N SER A 27 -11.04 -12.63 -2.21
CA SER A 27 -11.34 -13.81 -1.38
C SER A 27 -11.87 -13.41 -0.02
N THR A 28 -13.15 -13.69 0.23
CA THR A 28 -13.79 -13.52 1.56
C THR A 28 -13.38 -14.61 2.56
N LYS A 29 -12.83 -15.72 2.08
CA LYS A 29 -12.45 -16.88 2.91
C LYS A 29 -11.00 -16.82 3.40
N HIS A 30 -10.18 -15.93 2.86
CA HIS A 30 -8.78 -15.82 3.25
C HIS A 30 -8.66 -15.40 4.72
N LYS A 31 -7.68 -15.95 5.47
CA LYS A 31 -7.49 -15.69 6.91
C LYS A 31 -7.41 -14.19 7.29
N ASN A 32 -6.94 -13.35 6.38
CA ASN A 32 -6.84 -11.90 6.59
C ASN A 32 -8.16 -11.15 6.34
N HIS A 33 -9.13 -11.75 5.63
CA HIS A 33 -10.39 -11.11 5.24
C HIS A 33 -11.59 -11.72 5.97
N ARG A 34 -11.52 -13.02 6.27
CA ARG A 34 -12.59 -13.77 6.91
C ARG A 34 -13.01 -13.08 8.21
N ASP A 35 -14.31 -12.78 8.31
CA ASP A 35 -14.97 -12.14 9.45
C ASP A 35 -14.53 -10.70 9.76
N LYS A 36 -13.67 -10.10 8.92
CA LYS A 36 -13.03 -8.80 9.18
C LYS A 36 -13.13 -7.80 8.04
N THR A 37 -13.37 -8.26 6.82
CA THR A 37 -13.30 -7.41 5.63
C THR A 37 -14.52 -7.61 4.76
N ARG A 38 -15.28 -6.53 4.56
CA ARG A 38 -16.26 -6.44 3.48
C ARG A 38 -15.53 -5.99 2.21
N ILE A 39 -15.60 -6.80 1.16
CA ILE A 39 -14.93 -6.52 -0.11
C ILE A 39 -15.96 -5.94 -1.07
N VAL A 40 -15.73 -4.71 -1.53
CA VAL A 40 -16.64 -3.99 -2.43
C VAL A 40 -15.95 -3.78 -3.78
N PRO A 41 -16.47 -4.34 -4.88
CA PRO A 41 -15.93 -4.05 -6.21
C PRO A 41 -16.22 -2.59 -6.58
N ILE A 42 -15.20 -1.85 -7.02
CA ILE A 42 -15.34 -0.48 -7.50
C ILE A 42 -15.26 -0.44 -9.03
N HIS A 43 -14.27 -1.12 -9.61
CA HIS A 43 -14.08 -1.13 -11.05
C HIS A 43 -13.51 -2.45 -11.57
N SER A 44 -14.05 -2.89 -12.69
CA SER A 44 -13.66 -4.12 -13.39
C SER A 44 -13.89 -5.40 -12.56
N THR A 45 -13.51 -6.54 -13.13
CA THR A 45 -13.50 -7.85 -12.45
C THR A 45 -12.12 -8.46 -12.60
N ILE A 46 -11.74 -9.38 -11.70
CA ILE A 46 -10.45 -10.07 -11.80
C ILE A 46 -10.30 -10.78 -13.15
N LYS A 47 -11.38 -11.37 -13.69
CA LYS A 47 -11.38 -12.08 -14.97
C LYS A 47 -11.09 -11.14 -16.13
N LYS A 48 -11.73 -9.96 -16.15
CA LYS A 48 -11.50 -8.94 -17.20
C LYS A 48 -10.05 -8.47 -17.18
N LEU A 49 -9.51 -8.10 -16.01
CA LEU A 49 -8.13 -7.64 -15.91
C LEU A 49 -7.12 -8.75 -16.25
N LEU A 50 -7.32 -9.97 -15.74
CA LEU A 50 -6.44 -11.11 -16.03
C LEU A 50 -6.35 -11.39 -17.53
N ASN A 51 -7.50 -11.54 -18.19
CA ASN A 51 -7.55 -11.83 -19.62
C ASN A 51 -6.93 -10.70 -20.43
N HIS A 52 -7.23 -9.44 -20.09
CA HIS A 52 -6.64 -8.29 -20.78
C HIS A 52 -5.12 -8.24 -20.61
N CYS A 53 -4.62 -8.36 -19.38
CA CYS A 53 -3.20 -8.30 -19.06
C CYS A 53 -2.41 -9.45 -19.73
N ILE A 54 -2.89 -10.68 -19.59
CA ILE A 54 -2.25 -11.87 -20.19
C ILE A 54 -2.29 -11.78 -21.71
N GLY A 55 -3.42 -11.36 -22.30
CA GLY A 55 -3.56 -11.17 -23.75
C GLY A 55 -2.55 -10.17 -24.30
N GLN A 56 -2.48 -8.98 -23.71
CA GLN A 56 -1.54 -7.92 -24.11
C GLN A 56 -0.07 -8.36 -24.02
N ILE A 57 0.30 -9.07 -22.96
CA ILE A 57 1.66 -9.60 -22.79
C ILE A 57 1.97 -10.70 -23.80
N THR A 58 1.01 -11.58 -24.06
CA THR A 58 1.15 -12.70 -25.01
C THR A 58 1.33 -12.17 -26.42
N GLU A 59 0.48 -11.25 -26.85
CA GLU A 59 0.54 -10.59 -28.15
C GLU A 59 1.88 -9.87 -28.33
N ARG A 60 2.30 -9.07 -27.35
CA ARG A 60 3.61 -8.40 -27.36
C ARG A 60 4.76 -9.40 -27.50
N ASN A 61 4.72 -10.52 -26.77
CA ASN A 61 5.78 -11.52 -26.83
C ASN A 61 5.80 -12.23 -28.18
N LEU A 62 4.64 -12.50 -28.78
CA LEU A 62 4.51 -13.05 -30.13
C LEU A 62 5.09 -12.08 -31.18
N GLU A 63 4.71 -10.81 -31.14
CA GLU A 63 5.23 -9.75 -32.02
C GLU A 63 6.76 -9.66 -31.97
N ARG A 64 7.35 -9.73 -30.76
CA ARG A 64 8.81 -9.73 -30.60
C ARG A 64 9.47 -10.98 -31.18
N LYS A 65 8.87 -12.15 -30.98
CA LYS A 65 9.36 -13.40 -31.57
C LYS A 65 9.32 -13.36 -33.09
N LYS A 66 8.21 -12.89 -33.68
CA LYS A 66 8.08 -12.66 -35.13
C LYS A 66 9.17 -11.71 -35.64
N ALA A 67 9.42 -10.62 -34.90
CA ALA A 67 10.47 -9.65 -35.22
C ALA A 67 11.90 -10.12 -34.88
N LYS A 68 12.10 -11.39 -34.48
CA LYS A 68 13.38 -11.97 -34.05
C LYS A 68 14.10 -11.14 -32.97
N LYS A 69 13.34 -10.43 -32.12
CA LYS A 69 13.87 -9.61 -31.02
C LYS A 69 13.98 -10.46 -29.75
N GLY A 70 15.21 -10.74 -29.32
CA GLY A 70 15.50 -11.41 -28.04
C GLY A 70 15.25 -10.53 -26.81
N GLY A 71 15.59 -11.03 -25.62
CA GLY A 71 15.54 -10.29 -24.35
C GLY A 71 14.77 -11.01 -23.25
N ARG A 72 14.97 -10.58 -22.00
CA ARG A 72 14.31 -11.17 -20.84
C ARG A 72 12.81 -10.83 -20.82
N ASP A 73 12.00 -11.82 -20.50
CA ASP A 73 10.57 -11.64 -20.29
C ASP A 73 10.27 -10.67 -19.15
N ILE A 74 9.07 -10.09 -19.22
CA ILE A 74 8.56 -9.21 -18.18
C ILE A 74 8.32 -10.06 -16.92
N SER A 75 9.06 -9.78 -15.85
CA SER A 75 8.95 -10.54 -14.59
C SER A 75 7.73 -10.15 -13.74
N SER A 76 7.23 -8.93 -13.91
CA SER A 76 6.07 -8.40 -13.17
C SER A 76 4.97 -7.97 -14.13
N TYR A 77 3.78 -8.58 -14.06
CA TYR A 77 2.73 -8.32 -15.04
C TYR A 77 1.89 -7.08 -14.75
N ALA A 78 1.86 -6.65 -13.49
CA ALA A 78 1.11 -5.48 -13.06
C ALA A 78 1.82 -4.76 -11.91
N GLN A 79 1.37 -3.55 -11.62
CA GLN A 79 1.73 -2.78 -10.44
C GLN A 79 0.49 -2.66 -9.54
N SER A 80 0.67 -2.94 -8.25
CA SER A 80 -0.35 -2.72 -7.23
C SER A 80 -0.11 -1.41 -6.49
N PHE A 81 -1.20 -0.76 -6.12
CA PHE A 81 -1.24 0.40 -5.23
C PHE A 81 -2.31 0.18 -4.18
N VAL A 82 -1.98 0.45 -2.92
CA VAL A 82 -2.91 0.39 -1.79
C VAL A 82 -2.99 1.78 -1.19
N PHE A 83 -4.20 2.31 -1.08
CA PHE A 83 -4.48 3.63 -0.52
C PHE A 83 -5.29 3.45 0.76
N SER A 84 -4.68 3.77 1.89
CA SER A 84 -5.25 3.46 3.20
C SER A 84 -5.46 4.73 4.02
N LEU A 85 -6.61 4.78 4.69
CA LEU A 85 -6.90 5.78 5.70
C LEU A 85 -6.57 5.25 7.10
N PRO A 86 -6.26 6.15 8.05
CA PRO A 86 -6.22 5.82 9.46
C PRO A 86 -7.56 5.26 9.97
N PRO A 87 -7.56 4.41 11.01
CA PRO A 87 -8.76 3.68 11.42
C PRO A 87 -9.86 4.55 12.06
N ASP A 88 -9.55 5.80 12.42
CA ASP A 88 -10.52 6.80 12.88
C ASP A 88 -11.10 7.67 11.76
N ILE A 89 -10.68 7.48 10.52
CA ILE A 89 -11.28 8.12 9.36
C ILE A 89 -12.06 7.06 8.57
N TYR A 90 -13.38 7.20 8.58
CA TYR A 90 -14.29 6.32 7.87
C TYR A 90 -14.96 7.04 6.70
N LEU A 91 -14.96 6.40 5.53
CA LEU A 91 -15.67 6.84 4.34
C LEU A 91 -16.71 5.78 3.96
N ASN A 92 -17.86 6.24 3.49
CA ASN A 92 -18.87 5.35 2.90
C ASN A 92 -18.48 4.94 1.46
N ASP A 93 -19.20 3.97 0.90
CA ASP A 93 -18.93 3.41 -0.43
C ASP A 93 -18.91 4.46 -1.54
N GLU A 94 -19.78 5.46 -1.47
CA GLU A 94 -19.88 6.50 -2.50
C GLU A 94 -18.68 7.47 -2.43
N GLN A 95 -18.28 7.85 -1.22
CA GLN A 95 -17.07 8.64 -1.00
C GLN A 95 -15.83 7.89 -1.49
N TRP A 96 -15.73 6.58 -1.23
CA TRP A 96 -14.64 5.77 -1.74
C TRP A 96 -14.61 5.66 -3.27
N LYS A 97 -15.76 5.56 -3.93
CA LYS A 97 -15.85 5.61 -5.40
C LYS A 97 -15.37 6.96 -5.94
N GLN A 98 -15.77 8.07 -5.31
CA GLN A 98 -15.30 9.41 -5.70
C GLN A 98 -13.78 9.53 -5.55
N VAL A 99 -13.24 9.09 -4.43
CA VAL A 99 -11.78 9.08 -4.19
C VAL A 99 -11.05 8.21 -5.22
N ALA A 100 -11.54 7.00 -5.46
CA ALA A 100 -10.96 6.09 -6.45
C ALA A 100 -11.00 6.69 -7.87
N MET A 101 -12.09 7.36 -8.23
CA MET A 101 -12.25 8.02 -9.54
C MET A 101 -11.28 9.19 -9.71
N SER A 102 -11.08 10.02 -8.69
CA SER A 102 -10.09 11.11 -8.71
C SER A 102 -8.67 10.56 -8.93
N VAL A 103 -8.28 9.56 -8.13
CA VAL A 103 -6.97 8.91 -8.25
C VAL A 103 -6.77 8.27 -9.63
N PHE A 104 -7.79 7.61 -10.15
CA PHE A 104 -7.77 7.03 -11.48
C PHE A 104 -7.60 8.08 -12.58
N CYS A 105 -8.32 9.20 -12.49
CA CYS A 105 -8.24 10.28 -13.48
C CYS A 105 -6.86 10.97 -13.49
N ASP A 106 -6.29 11.19 -12.32
CA ASP A 106 -4.96 11.80 -12.20
C ASP A 106 -3.87 10.85 -12.72
N LEU A 107 -4.00 9.54 -12.45
CA LEU A 107 -3.11 8.53 -13.01
C LEU A 107 -3.20 8.45 -14.53
N ALA A 108 -4.41 8.45 -15.10
CA ALA A 108 -4.62 8.45 -16.55
C ALA A 108 -3.96 9.66 -17.21
N SER A 109 -4.18 10.86 -16.63
CA SER A 109 -3.59 12.11 -17.10
C SER A 109 -2.06 12.08 -17.05
N TYR A 110 -1.49 11.61 -15.93
CA TYR A 110 -0.03 11.53 -15.78
C TYR A 110 0.63 10.55 -16.75
N LEU A 111 -0.01 9.41 -17.00
CA LEU A 111 0.49 8.42 -17.96
C LEU A 111 0.23 8.83 -19.42
N ASN A 112 -0.45 9.96 -19.64
CA ASN A 112 -0.92 10.40 -20.96
C ASN A 112 -1.72 9.32 -21.69
N LEU A 113 -2.61 8.65 -20.96
CA LEU A 113 -3.46 7.57 -21.48
C LEU A 113 -4.92 8.02 -21.52
N PRO A 114 -5.67 7.66 -22.58
CA PRO A 114 -7.12 7.77 -22.55
C PRO A 114 -7.68 7.00 -21.36
N LYS A 115 -8.66 7.59 -20.66
CA LYS A 115 -9.35 6.93 -19.53
C LYS A 115 -9.95 5.59 -19.94
N THR A 116 -10.42 5.47 -21.19
CA THR A 116 -10.96 4.24 -21.77
C THR A 116 -9.90 3.15 -21.97
N THR A 117 -8.65 3.52 -22.23
CA THR A 117 -7.51 2.59 -22.30
C THR A 117 -7.13 2.13 -20.89
N LEU A 118 -6.91 3.09 -19.97
CA LEU A 118 -6.51 2.74 -18.60
C LEU A 118 -7.57 1.90 -17.89
N SER A 119 -8.85 2.18 -18.11
CA SER A 119 -9.95 1.44 -17.47
C SER A 119 -9.99 -0.04 -17.86
N LYS A 120 -9.58 -0.40 -19.08
CA LYS A 120 -9.44 -1.81 -19.49
C LYS A 120 -8.24 -2.48 -18.82
N SER A 121 -7.22 -1.69 -18.50
CA SER A 121 -5.95 -2.11 -17.92
C SER A 121 -5.92 -2.07 -16.39
N CYS A 122 -7.03 -1.82 -15.69
CA CYS A 122 -7.02 -1.77 -14.24
C CYS A 122 -8.19 -2.51 -13.55
N PHE A 123 -7.99 -2.76 -12.26
CA PHE A 123 -8.96 -3.32 -11.32
C PHE A 123 -8.93 -2.51 -10.03
N ILE A 124 -10.11 -2.21 -9.47
CA ILE A 124 -10.24 -1.48 -8.21
C ILE A 124 -11.25 -2.18 -7.31
N ASN A 125 -10.88 -2.40 -6.05
CA ASN A 125 -11.83 -2.75 -4.99
C ASN A 125 -11.53 -2.01 -3.70
N LEU A 126 -12.54 -1.92 -2.84
CA LEU A 126 -12.44 -1.47 -1.46
C LEU A 126 -12.40 -2.70 -0.56
N HIS A 127 -11.46 -2.69 0.37
CA HIS A 127 -11.46 -3.52 1.56
C HIS A 127 -11.95 -2.66 2.72
N ASP A 128 -13.22 -2.82 3.06
CA ASP A 128 -13.85 -2.17 4.20
C ASP A 128 -13.62 -3.04 5.45
N GLN A 129 -12.61 -2.64 6.20
CA GLN A 129 -12.14 -3.25 7.46
C GLN A 129 -11.68 -2.11 8.38
N GLU A 130 -11.18 -2.41 9.59
CA GLU A 130 -10.74 -1.40 10.58
C GLU A 130 -9.87 -0.29 9.96
N ASN A 131 -8.92 -0.66 9.08
CA ASN A 131 -8.19 0.30 8.25
C ASN A 131 -8.71 0.22 6.81
N GLN A 132 -9.75 1.00 6.49
CA GLN A 132 -10.33 1.04 5.16
C GLN A 132 -9.28 1.41 4.11
N HIS A 133 -9.27 0.65 3.01
CA HIS A 133 -8.36 0.92 1.91
C HIS A 133 -8.89 0.45 0.57
N ILE A 134 -8.52 1.17 -0.49
CA ILE A 134 -8.73 0.74 -1.86
C ILE A 134 -7.46 0.10 -2.41
N ASN A 135 -7.63 -0.99 -3.16
CA ASN A 135 -6.56 -1.58 -3.96
C ASN A 135 -6.79 -1.20 -5.41
N LEU A 136 -5.77 -0.64 -6.05
CA LEU A 136 -5.70 -0.39 -7.48
C LEU A 136 -4.62 -1.27 -8.08
N VAL A 137 -4.98 -2.12 -9.04
CA VAL A 137 -4.03 -2.91 -9.81
C VAL A 137 -4.05 -2.43 -11.25
N VAL A 138 -2.87 -2.13 -11.81
CA VAL A 138 -2.71 -1.63 -13.18
C VAL A 138 -1.78 -2.56 -13.95
N SER A 139 -2.22 -3.02 -15.13
CA SER A 139 -1.40 -3.80 -16.05
C SER A 139 -0.12 -3.04 -16.41
N LYS A 140 1.01 -3.74 -16.46
CA LYS A 140 2.29 -3.16 -16.89
C LYS A 140 2.41 -3.06 -18.41
N VAL A 141 1.65 -3.87 -19.14
CA VAL A 141 1.55 -3.76 -20.61
C VAL A 141 0.19 -3.19 -20.95
N ILE A 142 0.21 -2.05 -21.65
CA ILE A 142 -0.96 -1.29 -22.08
C ILE A 142 -0.75 -0.99 -23.56
N ASP A 143 -1.73 -1.36 -24.40
CA ASP A 143 -1.69 -1.23 -25.86
C ASP A 143 -0.36 -1.73 -26.47
N GLY A 144 0.02 -2.97 -26.12
CA GLY A 144 1.22 -3.66 -26.58
C GLY A 144 2.54 -3.11 -26.00
N THR A 145 2.51 -2.00 -25.26
CA THR A 145 3.70 -1.29 -24.79
C THR A 145 3.90 -1.46 -23.29
N VAL A 146 5.16 -1.60 -22.87
CA VAL A 146 5.50 -1.66 -21.43
C VAL A 146 5.42 -0.27 -20.84
N CYS A 147 4.41 -0.02 -20.01
CA CYS A 147 4.26 1.22 -19.25
C CYS A 147 5.22 1.21 -18.05
N LYS A 148 6.46 1.66 -18.27
CA LYS A 148 7.49 1.71 -17.21
C LYS A 148 7.20 2.79 -16.16
N ASP A 149 6.44 3.82 -16.54
CA ASP A 149 6.20 4.98 -15.70
C ASP A 149 5.42 4.64 -14.44
N ILE A 150 4.51 3.65 -14.50
CA ILE A 150 3.73 3.20 -13.33
C ILE A 150 4.62 2.73 -12.16
N GLN A 151 5.88 2.38 -12.42
CA GLN A 151 6.82 1.91 -11.39
C GLN A 151 7.73 3.02 -10.85
N LYS A 152 7.70 4.21 -11.46
CA LYS A 152 8.55 5.33 -11.07
C LYS A 152 8.07 5.93 -9.75
N LYS A 153 9.03 6.41 -8.94
CA LYS A 153 8.74 7.13 -7.69
C LYS A 153 7.88 8.38 -7.93
N ALA A 154 7.95 8.97 -9.12
CA ALA A 154 7.14 10.12 -9.51
C ALA A 154 5.64 9.79 -9.54
N VAL A 155 5.24 8.60 -10.04
CA VAL A 155 3.85 8.13 -9.97
C VAL A 155 3.41 7.93 -8.52
N LEU A 156 4.26 7.33 -7.68
CA LEU A 156 3.93 7.19 -6.25
C LEU A 156 3.75 8.56 -5.57
N SER A 157 4.57 9.55 -5.91
CA SER A 157 4.45 10.92 -5.40
C SER A 157 3.15 11.58 -5.83
N LEU A 158 2.82 11.47 -7.13
CA LEU A 158 1.54 11.93 -7.69
C LEU A 158 0.36 11.30 -6.95
N LEU A 159 0.34 9.97 -6.85
CA LEU A 159 -0.77 9.23 -6.27
C LEU A 159 -1.00 9.57 -4.79
N LYS A 160 0.06 9.90 -4.04
CA LYS A 160 -0.08 10.42 -2.67
C LYS A 160 -0.77 11.78 -2.62
N GLN A 161 -0.37 12.69 -3.50
CA GLN A 161 -0.97 14.03 -3.57
C GLN A 161 -2.42 13.95 -4.04
N SER A 162 -2.69 13.18 -5.09
CA SER A 162 -4.03 12.91 -5.61
C SER A 162 -4.93 12.31 -4.53
N PHE A 163 -4.45 11.32 -3.77
CA PHE A 163 -5.22 10.73 -2.68
C PHE A 163 -5.53 11.73 -1.57
N ASN A 164 -4.54 12.52 -1.12
CA ASN A 164 -4.78 13.57 -0.12
C ASN A 164 -5.82 14.60 -0.59
N ALA A 165 -5.71 15.05 -1.84
CA ALA A 165 -6.62 16.04 -2.42
C ALA A 165 -8.04 15.47 -2.56
N ALA A 166 -8.16 14.22 -3.00
CA ALA A 166 -9.43 13.53 -3.13
C ALA A 166 -10.14 13.34 -1.78
N VAL A 167 -9.40 12.93 -0.74
CA VAL A 167 -9.94 12.80 0.62
C VAL A 167 -10.39 14.17 1.14
N LEU A 168 -9.54 15.20 1.04
CA LEU A 168 -9.90 16.56 1.47
C LEU A 168 -11.17 17.06 0.78
N LYS A 169 -11.27 16.89 -0.54
CA LYS A 169 -12.44 17.32 -1.31
C LYS A 169 -13.72 16.57 -0.91
N THR A 170 -13.60 15.29 -0.58
CA THR A 170 -14.75 14.39 -0.33
C THR A 170 -15.23 14.47 1.13
N THR A 171 -14.34 14.75 2.07
CA THR A 171 -14.63 14.67 3.52
C THR A 171 -14.27 15.92 4.32
N ASN A 172 -13.61 16.90 3.71
CA ASN A 172 -13.01 18.06 4.38
C ASN A 172 -11.92 17.70 5.40
N ILE A 173 -11.38 16.48 5.36
CA ILE A 173 -10.30 16.04 6.25
C ILE A 173 -8.94 16.36 5.63
N ASN A 174 -8.17 17.20 6.31
CA ASN A 174 -6.83 17.57 5.87
C ASN A 174 -5.75 16.71 6.54
N HIS A 175 -4.98 15.98 5.72
CA HIS A 175 -3.85 15.16 6.17
C HIS A 175 -2.78 15.94 6.96
N LEU A 176 -2.64 17.26 6.71
CA LEU A 176 -1.67 18.11 7.40
C LEU A 176 -2.07 18.35 8.86
N THR A 177 -3.37 18.53 9.13
CA THR A 177 -3.90 18.77 10.48
C THR A 177 -4.26 17.47 11.20
N TYR A 178 -4.34 16.35 10.49
CA TYR A 178 -4.57 15.04 11.08
C TYR A 178 -3.44 14.67 12.07
N LYS A 179 -3.85 14.42 13.31
CA LYS A 179 -3.00 13.94 14.41
C LYS A 179 -3.06 12.43 14.47
N THR A 180 -1.92 11.77 14.29
CA THR A 180 -1.83 10.31 14.41
C THR A 180 -1.96 9.91 15.86
N LYS A 181 -2.67 8.80 16.12
CA LYS A 181 -2.78 8.22 17.47
C LYS A 181 -1.43 7.72 18.03
N THR A 182 -0.49 7.45 17.14
CA THR A 182 0.86 6.96 17.44
C THR A 182 1.90 7.93 16.91
N SER A 183 2.97 8.20 17.66
CA SER A 183 4.06 9.11 17.27
C SER A 183 5.33 8.37 16.84
N ARG A 184 5.25 7.05 16.60
CA ARG A 184 6.38 6.19 16.19
C ARG A 184 7.25 6.82 15.09
N ALA A 185 8.42 7.29 15.50
CA ALA A 185 9.46 7.76 14.60
C ALA A 185 10.22 6.61 13.93
N LYS A 186 10.37 5.47 14.63
CA LYS A 186 11.19 4.33 14.18
C LYS A 186 10.34 3.33 13.38
N ARG A 187 10.87 2.93 12.21
CA ARG A 187 10.35 1.78 11.45
C ARG A 187 11.02 0.50 11.92
N TYR A 188 10.21 -0.52 12.17
CA TYR A 188 10.68 -1.85 12.55
C TYR A 188 10.46 -2.83 11.39
N THR A 189 11.31 -3.86 11.31
CA THR A 189 11.01 -5.00 10.43
C THR A 189 9.75 -5.70 10.93
N ASN A 190 9.00 -6.37 10.05
CA ASN A 190 7.76 -7.03 10.47
C ASN A 190 8.03 -8.08 11.56
N SER A 191 9.08 -8.90 11.40
CA SER A 191 9.46 -9.91 12.41
C SER A 191 9.71 -9.28 13.78
N PHE A 192 10.55 -8.24 13.82
CA PHE A 192 10.87 -7.55 15.07
C PHE A 192 9.63 -6.90 15.68
N TYR A 193 8.77 -6.29 14.84
CA TYR A 193 7.54 -5.67 15.32
C TYR A 193 6.59 -6.69 15.93
N GLN A 194 6.41 -7.87 15.32
CA GLN A 194 5.53 -8.90 15.87
C GLN A 194 6.06 -9.44 17.20
N GLU A 195 7.37 -9.68 17.29
CA GLU A 195 8.02 -10.18 18.50
C GLU A 195 7.97 -9.16 19.65
N ASN A 196 8.08 -7.87 19.35
CA ASN A 196 8.18 -6.80 20.35
C ASN A 196 6.93 -5.91 20.40
N LYS A 197 5.79 -6.38 19.87
CA LYS A 197 4.60 -5.55 19.61
C LYS A 197 4.09 -4.85 20.86
N GLU A 198 4.02 -5.57 21.97
CA GLU A 198 3.51 -5.08 23.25
C GLU A 198 4.40 -3.97 23.80
N ILE A 199 5.72 -4.19 23.82
CA ILE A 199 6.72 -3.22 24.28
C ILE A 199 6.69 -1.96 23.40
N ILE A 200 6.72 -2.13 22.07
CA ILE A 200 6.71 -1.00 21.13
C ILE A 200 5.43 -0.18 21.29
N ASN A 201 4.26 -0.83 21.43
CA ASN A 201 3.00 -0.13 21.62
C ASN A 201 2.99 0.62 22.97
N ALA A 202 3.47 0.00 24.06
CA ALA A 202 3.53 0.62 25.38
C ALA A 202 4.45 1.85 25.44
N LEU A 203 5.60 1.82 24.75
CA LEU A 203 6.53 2.95 24.65
C LEU A 203 5.90 4.13 23.90
N ASP A 204 5.14 3.84 22.85
CA ASP A 204 4.46 4.82 22.00
C ASP A 204 3.24 5.47 22.68
N THR A 205 2.67 4.82 23.71
CA THR A 205 1.54 5.39 24.48
C THR A 205 1.98 6.34 25.60
N ASN A 206 3.21 6.20 26.10
CA ASN A 206 3.68 6.91 27.30
C ASN A 206 4.65 8.07 27.03
N ASN A 207 4.89 8.43 25.77
CA ASN A 207 5.72 9.59 25.40
C ASN A 207 7.12 9.60 26.07
N TYR A 208 7.72 8.41 26.31
CA TYR A 208 9.08 8.34 26.83
C TYR A 208 10.06 8.85 25.77
N GLU A 209 10.80 9.91 26.08
CA GLU A 209 11.91 10.40 25.26
C GLU A 209 12.96 9.30 25.13
N ILE A 210 13.17 8.82 23.91
CA ILE A 210 14.23 7.86 23.62
C ILE A 210 15.51 8.66 23.47
N GLU A 211 16.35 8.73 24.52
CA GLU A 211 17.73 9.18 24.34
C GLU A 211 18.45 8.25 23.35
N PRO A 212 19.09 8.78 22.30
CA PRO A 212 19.85 7.95 21.39
C PRO A 212 21.13 7.48 22.07
N LEU A 213 21.18 6.20 22.44
CA LEU A 213 22.44 5.52 22.76
C LEU A 213 23.33 5.54 21.51
N LYS A 214 24.36 6.38 21.54
CA LYS A 214 25.50 6.30 20.62
C LYS A 214 26.31 5.07 20.98
N VAL A 215 26.28 4.01 20.17
CA VAL A 215 27.39 3.04 20.14
C VAL A 215 27.65 2.54 18.71
N SER A 216 28.94 2.53 18.38
CA SER A 216 29.55 2.09 17.14
C SER A 216 29.59 0.56 17.03
N GLY A 217 29.19 0.03 15.87
CA GLY A 217 29.69 -1.24 15.35
C GLY A 217 29.16 -2.53 15.99
N ALA A 218 28.55 -3.37 15.16
CA ALA A 218 28.16 -4.77 15.39
C ALA A 218 26.89 -5.04 16.23
N ALA A 219 26.24 -6.16 15.88
CA ALA A 219 24.84 -6.49 16.14
C ALA A 219 24.46 -6.55 17.64
N GLU A 220 23.44 -5.78 18.02
CA GLU A 220 22.93 -5.69 19.39
C GLU A 220 21.71 -6.60 19.61
N GLN A 221 21.80 -7.49 20.59
CA GLN A 221 20.68 -8.16 21.25
C GLN A 221 20.14 -7.23 22.36
N PRO A 222 18.82 -6.95 22.45
CA PRO A 222 18.29 -6.09 23.51
C PRO A 222 18.13 -6.84 24.84
N TYR A 223 18.64 -6.27 25.94
CA TYR A 223 18.32 -6.69 27.31
C TYR A 223 17.63 -5.55 28.07
N LEU A 224 16.59 -5.88 28.86
CA LEU A 224 15.86 -4.95 29.71
C LEU A 224 16.66 -4.68 31.00
N LYS A 225 17.20 -3.47 31.19
CA LYS A 225 17.63 -3.03 32.53
C LYS A 225 16.38 -2.72 33.36
N ARG A 226 16.13 -3.50 34.41
CA ARG A 226 15.17 -3.17 35.47
C ARG A 226 15.79 -2.09 36.35
N ASP A 227 15.10 -0.97 36.53
CA ASP A 227 15.50 0.06 37.50
C ASP A 227 15.34 -0.47 38.93
N HIS A 228 16.46 -0.69 39.62
CA HIS A 228 16.46 -0.81 41.07
C HIS A 228 16.35 0.59 41.68
N LYS A 229 15.13 1.03 42.01
CA LYS A 229 14.94 2.14 42.94
C LYS A 229 15.47 1.70 44.32
N ARG A 230 16.68 2.16 44.67
CA ARG A 230 17.16 2.15 46.06
C ARG A 230 16.41 3.22 46.84
N THR A 231 15.56 2.80 47.77
CA THR A 231 15.02 3.65 48.84
C THR A 231 16.14 4.00 49.82
N TYR A 232 16.42 5.29 49.99
CA TYR A 232 17.20 5.79 51.13
C TYR A 232 16.22 6.13 52.26
N THR A 233 16.22 5.31 53.31
CA THR A 233 15.68 5.67 54.63
C THR A 233 16.74 6.45 55.41
N ARG A 234 16.39 7.67 55.82
CA ARG A 234 17.19 8.53 56.70
C ARG A 234 16.64 8.36 58.12
N THR A 235 17.35 7.66 58.99
CA THR A 235 17.07 7.63 60.44
C THR A 235 17.81 8.79 61.09
N TYR A 236 17.06 9.64 61.81
CA TYR A 236 17.58 10.61 62.76
C TYR A 236 17.79 9.92 64.10
N GLN A 237 18.97 10.09 64.68
CA GLN A 237 19.23 10.08 66.12
C GLN A 237 20.02 11.34 66.46
#